data_AF-A0A8J2RM79-F1
#
_entry.id   AF-A0A8J2RM79-F1
#
_cell.length_a   1.000
_cell.length_b   1.000
_cell.length_c   1.000
_cell.angle_alpha   90.00
_cell.angle_beta   90.00
_cell.angle_gamma   90.00
#
_symmetry.space_group_name_H-M   'P 1'
#
loop_
_entity.id
_entity.type
_entity.pdbx_description
1 polymer ?
#
loop_
_entity_poly.entity_id
_entity_poly.type
_entity_poly.pdbx_seq_one_letter_code
_entity_poly.pdbx_strand_id
1 'polypeptide(L)'
;MRQEINDFFKSTTNALNWTPEKKNKKFDEMFYKLLSEAKDEFPCKEVAAEILKVYENSTVIKNRKIKMDVIKNRKIPSKLNLQDKNPHGILNVVGEFLKNQFPSLFGNEKENKIKNSINLCADSVDNTIKRIANGKLCYSDSIISEVIRSVDEEIKKYKIEENSKIQLLHEYGMRLIIYLMENIEKEWEKENSVPAKLESNKEILRNHFMMVSEEMAKMKLFASNMATTLEKNIKPAFEKEMIQKTFQGIRNERWLYDAIIMQKYMDLYLIELLEDKQLDKVLDHIQNPKEFYAEVLHRLIAKKIVNVDDEWQSFINHLTQSITKAATVQVDKGRAQTFVDQLRKEFLDGYLQSETLGSAFVIDCSNEYEDCDNEDTEEFNDDCLTELMRVMDKQAYIQFNTNYAKELSPKVVRYMITLNDKAALPRCDECCRRCKSLCIEAANHDTKEKAHDAIHQPSGVVGFHYIDSKKLFSTTCSQSYEKDGGFYLNGDETVEYKYRDFATVFPGWKDPRINEELPLREYILATYNKEIAKKYNLKPADDIPASYSRDLSSIKQQLKRDIANC
;
A
#
# COMPACT_ATOMS: atom_id res chain seq x y z
N MET A 1 4.93 -16.63 -28.88
CA MET A 1 3.59 -17.24 -28.70
C MET A 1 2.64 -17.10 -29.88
N ARG A 2 2.01 -15.95 -30.19
CA ARG A 2 1.03 -15.86 -31.32
C ARG A 2 1.64 -16.33 -32.65
N GLN A 3 2.85 -15.88 -32.96
CA GLN A 3 3.62 -16.37 -34.10
C GLN A 3 3.81 -17.90 -34.10
N GLU A 4 4.22 -18.48 -32.96
CA GLU A 4 4.38 -19.94 -32.84
C GLU A 4 3.07 -20.73 -32.99
N ILE A 5 1.95 -20.18 -32.53
CA ILE A 5 0.62 -20.76 -32.75
C ILE A 5 0.34 -20.81 -34.25
N ASN A 6 0.55 -19.70 -34.96
CA ASN A 6 0.33 -19.63 -36.40
C ASN A 6 1.27 -20.57 -37.17
N ASP A 7 2.55 -20.62 -36.82
CA ASP A 7 3.53 -21.50 -37.47
C ASP A 7 3.24 -22.99 -37.20
N PHE A 8 2.70 -23.31 -36.01
CA PHE A 8 2.25 -24.66 -35.68
C PHE A 8 1.11 -25.12 -36.60
N PHE A 9 0.10 -24.28 -36.84
CA PHE A 9 -1.02 -24.63 -37.72
C PHE A 9 -0.66 -24.59 -39.21
N LYS A 10 0.26 -23.71 -39.64
CA LYS A 10 0.83 -23.74 -41.01
C LYS A 10 1.56 -25.06 -41.31
N SER A 11 2.20 -25.66 -40.31
CA SER A 11 2.99 -26.89 -40.47
C SER A 11 2.21 -28.18 -40.18
N THR A 12 1.00 -28.11 -39.63
CA THR A 12 0.25 -29.27 -39.14
C THR A 12 -1.13 -29.41 -39.80
N THR A 13 -1.21 -30.16 -40.89
CA THR A 13 -2.44 -30.38 -41.68
C THR A 13 -3.53 -31.20 -40.97
N ASN A 14 -3.18 -31.98 -39.94
CA ASN A 14 -4.12 -32.83 -39.19
C ASN A 14 -4.71 -32.18 -37.93
N ALA A 15 -4.30 -30.96 -37.58
CA ALA A 15 -4.72 -30.29 -36.34
C ALA A 15 -6.20 -29.84 -36.36
N LEU A 16 -6.80 -29.73 -37.54
CA LEU A 16 -8.20 -29.33 -37.76
C LEU A 16 -9.20 -30.35 -37.22
N ASN A 17 -8.86 -31.65 -37.28
CA ASN A 17 -9.71 -32.76 -36.85
C ASN A 17 -9.58 -33.08 -35.36
N TRP A 18 -8.90 -32.23 -34.59
CA TRP A 18 -8.68 -32.47 -33.17
C TRP A 18 -9.93 -32.14 -32.34
N THR A 19 -10.21 -32.99 -31.35
CA THR A 19 -11.26 -32.71 -30.37
C THR A 19 -10.87 -31.48 -29.53
N PRO A 20 -11.84 -30.76 -28.93
CA PRO A 20 -11.55 -29.63 -28.05
C PRO A 20 -10.55 -29.97 -26.93
N GLU A 21 -10.60 -31.18 -26.37
CA GLU A 21 -9.66 -31.63 -25.33
C GLU A 21 -8.22 -31.72 -25.87
N LYS A 22 -8.04 -32.24 -27.09
CA LYS A 22 -6.71 -32.32 -27.71
C LYS A 22 -6.15 -30.94 -28.03
N LYS A 23 -6.99 -30.02 -28.53
CA LYS A 23 -6.63 -28.62 -28.79
C LYS A 23 -6.18 -27.92 -27.51
N ASN A 24 -6.96 -28.05 -26.43
CA ASN A 24 -6.61 -27.48 -25.12
C ASN A 24 -5.30 -28.03 -24.57
N LYS A 25 -5.11 -29.35 -24.63
CA LYS A 25 -3.87 -29.98 -24.17
C LYS A 25 -2.66 -29.46 -24.95
N LYS A 26 -2.78 -29.31 -26.27
CA LYS A 26 -1.68 -28.79 -27.09
C LYS A 26 -1.38 -27.33 -26.77
N PHE A 27 -2.40 -26.50 -26.60
CA PHE A 27 -2.22 -25.13 -26.16
C PHE A 27 -1.47 -25.07 -24.82
N ASP A 28 -1.89 -25.84 -23.82
CA ASP A 28 -1.22 -25.89 -22.52
C ASP A 28 0.25 -26.31 -22.65
N GLU A 29 0.56 -27.33 -23.46
CA GLU A 29 1.94 -27.75 -23.74
C GLU A 29 2.80 -26.61 -24.30
N MET A 30 2.29 -25.90 -25.32
CA MET A 30 3.01 -24.77 -25.93
C MET A 30 3.15 -23.61 -24.95
N PHE A 31 2.09 -23.29 -24.22
CA PHE A 31 2.04 -22.21 -23.25
C PHE A 31 3.03 -22.45 -22.11
N TYR A 32 3.04 -23.64 -21.51
CA TYR A 32 3.94 -23.96 -20.41
C TYR A 32 5.40 -24.05 -20.84
N LYS A 33 5.67 -24.47 -22.09
CA LYS A 33 7.01 -24.41 -22.66
C LYS A 33 7.53 -22.97 -22.71
N LEU A 34 6.75 -22.07 -23.32
CA LEU A 34 7.11 -20.65 -23.42
C LEU A 34 7.17 -19.94 -22.07
N LEU A 35 6.28 -20.28 -21.15
CA LEU A 35 6.31 -19.75 -19.80
C LEU A 35 7.60 -20.18 -19.07
N SER A 36 8.07 -21.41 -19.31
CA SER A 36 9.37 -21.87 -18.79
C SER A 36 10.51 -21.07 -19.42
N GLU A 37 10.53 -20.93 -20.74
CA GLU A 37 11.54 -20.13 -21.46
C GLU A 37 11.57 -18.67 -20.96
N ALA A 38 10.40 -18.06 -20.77
CA ALA A 38 10.28 -16.70 -20.23
C ALA A 38 10.77 -16.59 -18.77
N LYS A 39 10.59 -17.64 -17.95
CA LYS A 39 11.12 -17.68 -16.57
C LYS A 39 12.63 -17.86 -16.56
N ASP A 40 13.19 -18.56 -17.54
CA ASP A 40 14.63 -18.76 -17.68
C ASP A 40 15.32 -17.50 -18.22
N GLU A 41 14.70 -16.79 -19.17
CA GLU A 41 15.21 -15.54 -19.75
C GLU A 41 15.02 -14.34 -18.81
N PHE A 42 13.87 -14.28 -18.12
CA PHE A 42 13.53 -13.23 -17.17
C PHE A 42 13.31 -13.84 -15.77
N PRO A 43 14.37 -14.33 -15.11
CA PRO A 43 14.26 -14.97 -13.82
C PRO A 43 13.85 -13.97 -12.74
N CYS A 44 12.99 -14.42 -11.82
CA CYS A 44 12.65 -13.64 -10.64
C CYS A 44 13.93 -13.28 -9.88
N LYS A 45 14.01 -12.03 -9.41
CA LYS A 45 15.16 -11.57 -8.63
C LYS A 45 15.28 -12.37 -7.33
N GLU A 46 16.46 -12.96 -7.09
CA GLU A 46 16.80 -13.56 -5.79
C GLU A 46 17.14 -12.47 -4.77
N VAL A 47 16.11 -11.77 -4.27
CA VAL A 47 16.24 -10.62 -3.37
C VAL A 47 17.18 -10.90 -2.18
N ALA A 48 17.08 -12.08 -1.56
CA ALA A 48 17.95 -12.46 -0.45
C ALA A 48 19.44 -12.51 -0.84
N ALA A 49 19.76 -13.00 -2.04
CA ALA A 49 21.13 -13.08 -2.54
C ALA A 49 21.70 -11.69 -2.87
N GLU A 50 20.90 -10.83 -3.49
CA GLU A 50 21.30 -9.44 -3.78
C GLU A 50 21.52 -8.64 -2.49
N ILE A 51 20.62 -8.78 -1.50
CA ILE A 51 20.80 -8.13 -0.19
C ILE A 51 22.10 -8.60 0.47
N LEU A 52 22.37 -9.91 0.46
CA LEU A 52 23.59 -10.46 1.02
C LEU A 52 24.83 -9.86 0.36
N LYS A 53 24.83 -9.75 -0.97
CA LYS A 53 25.91 -9.14 -1.76
C LYS A 53 26.12 -7.66 -1.39
N VAL A 54 25.05 -6.89 -1.15
CA VAL A 54 25.18 -5.49 -0.71
C VAL A 54 25.78 -5.42 0.69
N TYR A 55 25.34 -6.28 1.62
CA TYR A 55 25.91 -6.37 2.97
C TYR A 55 27.39 -6.76 2.95
N GLU A 56 27.77 -7.77 2.17
CA GLU A 56 29.16 -8.22 2.02
C GLU A 56 30.07 -7.12 1.44
N ASN A 57 29.53 -6.28 0.55
CA ASN A 57 30.29 -5.21 -0.09
C ASN A 57 30.33 -3.90 0.71
N SER A 58 29.46 -3.74 1.70
CA SER A 58 29.35 -2.51 2.50
C SER A 58 30.62 -2.21 3.29
N THR A 59 31.07 -0.96 3.20
CA THR A 59 32.22 -0.45 3.98
C THR A 59 31.93 -0.45 5.48
N VAL A 60 30.68 -0.20 5.89
CA VAL A 60 30.26 -0.23 7.30
C VAL A 60 30.45 -1.63 7.89
N ILE A 61 29.98 -2.66 7.17
CA ILE A 61 30.08 -4.07 7.57
C ILE A 61 31.54 -4.53 7.59
N LYS A 62 32.32 -4.19 6.54
CA LYS A 62 33.76 -4.50 6.45
C LYS A 62 34.56 -3.85 7.58
N ASN A 63 34.31 -2.57 7.88
CA ASN A 63 35.01 -1.84 8.94
C ASN A 63 34.76 -2.46 10.33
N ARG A 64 33.56 -3.00 10.56
CA ARG A 64 33.20 -3.71 11.79
C ARG A 64 33.65 -5.17 11.82
N LYS A 65 34.19 -5.70 10.71
CA LYS A 65 34.62 -7.11 10.57
C LYS A 65 33.49 -8.10 10.91
N ILE A 66 32.26 -7.76 10.55
CA ILE A 66 31.09 -8.63 10.76
C ILE A 66 31.13 -9.77 9.72
N LYS A 67 30.95 -11.02 10.18
CA LYS A 67 30.90 -12.20 9.31
C LYS A 67 29.45 -12.53 8.96
N MET A 68 29.15 -12.71 7.67
CA MET A 68 27.78 -12.94 7.17
C MET A 68 27.41 -14.41 6.91
N ASP A 69 28.16 -15.35 7.49
CA ASP A 69 28.10 -16.79 7.20
C ASP A 69 26.76 -17.49 7.54
N VAL A 70 25.75 -16.79 8.08
CA VAL A 70 24.59 -17.40 8.78
C VAL A 70 23.33 -17.58 7.92
N ILE A 71 23.23 -16.98 6.72
CA ILE A 71 22.00 -17.08 5.90
C ILE A 71 21.88 -18.40 5.12
N LYS A 72 22.99 -19.07 4.79
CA LYS A 72 22.97 -20.26 3.92
C LYS A 72 22.21 -21.48 4.48
N ASN A 73 21.93 -21.53 5.80
CA ASN A 73 21.49 -22.77 6.48
C ASN A 73 20.15 -22.73 7.24
N ARG A 74 19.34 -21.66 7.19
CA ARG A 74 18.02 -21.65 7.87
C ARG A 74 16.91 -21.09 6.99
N LYS A 75 16.03 -21.97 6.50
CA LYS A 75 14.80 -21.60 5.77
C LYS A 75 13.86 -20.83 6.70
N ILE A 76 13.39 -19.67 6.24
CA ILE A 76 12.24 -18.97 6.81
C ILE A 76 10.99 -19.79 6.42
N PRO A 77 10.06 -20.12 7.34
CA PRO A 77 8.88 -20.91 6.98
C PRO A 77 7.99 -20.17 5.98
N SER A 78 7.64 -20.84 4.89
CA SER A 78 6.77 -20.35 3.82
C SER A 78 5.28 -20.26 4.19
N LYS A 79 4.90 -20.61 5.43
CA LYS A 79 3.51 -20.65 5.90
C LYS A 79 3.31 -19.87 7.19
N LEU A 80 3.25 -18.55 7.09
CA LEU A 80 2.31 -17.77 7.90
C LEU A 80 1.01 -17.71 7.09
N ASN A 81 -0.10 -18.16 7.67
CA ASN A 81 -1.38 -18.19 6.98
C ASN A 81 -1.90 -16.75 6.91
N LEU A 82 -1.86 -16.15 5.72
CA LEU A 82 -1.88 -14.70 5.48
C LEU A 82 -3.14 -14.18 4.78
N GLN A 83 -4.21 -14.98 4.71
CA GLN A 83 -5.33 -14.66 3.82
C GLN A 83 -6.26 -13.51 4.27
N ASP A 84 -6.13 -12.95 5.48
CA ASP A 84 -7.06 -11.91 5.97
C ASP A 84 -6.41 -10.71 6.69
N LYS A 85 -5.10 -10.45 6.49
CA LYS A 85 -4.42 -9.36 7.21
C LYS A 85 -3.85 -8.29 6.27
N ASN A 86 -4.20 -7.04 6.55
CA ASN A 86 -3.58 -5.83 5.99
C ASN A 86 -2.03 -5.99 5.96
N PRO A 87 -1.32 -5.56 4.90
CA PRO A 87 0.15 -5.61 4.83
C PRO A 87 0.86 -5.08 6.09
N HIS A 88 0.26 -4.15 6.84
CA HIS A 88 0.82 -3.66 8.11
C HIS A 88 0.70 -4.63 9.31
N GLY A 89 -0.33 -5.49 9.36
CA GLY A 89 -0.46 -6.53 10.39
C GLY A 89 0.57 -7.64 10.23
N ILE A 90 1.04 -7.86 9.00
CA ILE A 90 2.11 -8.81 8.65
C ILE A 90 3.46 -8.34 9.25
N LEU A 91 3.74 -7.04 9.20
CA LEU A 91 4.99 -6.45 9.69
C LEU A 91 5.23 -6.66 11.20
N ASN A 92 4.17 -6.62 12.00
CA ASN A 92 4.25 -6.79 13.45
C ASN A 92 4.43 -8.26 13.84
N VAL A 93 3.68 -9.16 13.21
CA VAL A 93 3.79 -10.62 13.44
C VAL A 93 5.18 -11.14 13.04
N VAL A 94 5.76 -10.60 11.98
CA VAL A 94 7.10 -10.98 11.52
C VAL A 94 8.19 -10.47 12.45
N GLY A 95 8.07 -9.24 12.94
CA GLY A 95 8.97 -8.71 13.97
C GLY A 95 8.98 -9.61 15.20
N GLU A 96 7.81 -9.96 15.75
CA GLU A 96 7.72 -10.87 16.91
C GLU A 96 8.25 -12.28 16.62
N PHE A 97 7.98 -12.83 15.43
CA PHE A 97 8.51 -14.12 15.02
C PHE A 97 10.04 -14.12 14.90
N LEU A 98 10.62 -13.08 14.28
CA LEU A 98 12.07 -12.95 14.15
C LEU A 98 12.72 -12.73 15.52
N LYS A 99 12.10 -11.97 16.42
CA LYS A 99 12.56 -11.84 17.81
C LYS A 99 12.69 -13.21 18.49
N ASN A 100 11.73 -14.12 18.28
CA ASN A 100 11.78 -15.48 18.81
C ASN A 100 12.92 -16.34 18.22
N GLN A 101 13.47 -15.98 17.05
CA GLN A 101 14.65 -16.66 16.47
C GLN A 101 15.99 -16.19 17.05
N PHE A 102 16.00 -15.08 17.80
CA PHE A 102 17.18 -14.55 18.47
C PHE A 102 16.99 -14.51 20.00
N PRO A 103 16.80 -15.66 20.67
CA PRO A 103 16.57 -15.71 22.11
C PRO A 103 17.75 -15.16 22.93
N SER A 104 18.96 -15.10 22.36
CA SER A 104 20.12 -14.43 22.99
C SER A 104 19.97 -12.90 23.04
N LEU A 105 19.19 -12.31 22.14
CA LEU A 105 18.82 -10.90 22.19
C LEU A 105 17.66 -10.67 23.18
N PHE A 106 16.72 -11.61 23.31
CA PHE A 106 15.41 -11.38 23.96
C PHE A 106 15.05 -12.29 25.18
N GLY A 107 15.97 -13.12 25.71
CA GLY A 107 15.67 -14.11 26.78
C GLY A 107 15.59 -13.57 28.22
N ASN A 108 15.14 -14.38 29.18
CA ASN A 108 14.91 -14.00 30.60
C ASN A 108 16.18 -14.04 31.50
N GLU A 109 16.24 -13.03 32.40
CA GLU A 109 17.04 -12.85 33.64
C GLU A 109 18.58 -12.61 33.65
N LYS A 110 18.94 -11.66 34.55
CA LYS A 110 20.22 -11.31 35.22
C LYS A 110 21.38 -10.68 34.41
N GLU A 111 21.14 -9.47 33.87
CA GLU A 111 22.16 -8.38 33.74
C GLU A 111 21.45 -7.05 33.32
N ASN A 112 21.04 -6.25 34.30
CA ASN A 112 19.93 -5.28 34.19
C ASN A 112 20.25 -3.86 33.66
N LYS A 113 21.23 -3.69 32.75
CA LYS A 113 21.39 -2.39 32.06
C LYS A 113 21.76 -2.53 30.59
N ILE A 114 22.74 -3.38 30.29
CA ILE A 114 23.19 -3.68 28.92
C ILE A 114 22.08 -4.41 28.13
N LYS A 115 21.31 -5.29 28.79
CA LYS A 115 20.20 -6.03 28.17
C LYS A 115 19.02 -5.12 27.78
N ASN A 116 18.69 -4.14 28.62
CA ASN A 116 17.69 -3.11 28.28
C ASN A 116 18.14 -2.27 27.08
N SER A 117 19.41 -1.84 27.03
CA SER A 117 19.93 -1.08 25.87
C SER A 117 19.90 -1.87 24.57
N ILE A 118 20.17 -3.18 24.59
CA ILE A 118 20.10 -4.04 23.39
C ILE A 118 18.66 -4.23 22.93
N ASN A 119 17.72 -4.49 23.85
CA ASN A 119 16.30 -4.62 23.50
C ASN A 119 15.75 -3.33 22.89
N LEU A 120 16.05 -2.18 23.51
CA LEU A 120 15.67 -0.87 22.97
C LEU A 120 16.34 -0.60 21.61
N CYS A 121 17.60 -1.00 21.43
CA CYS A 121 18.28 -0.89 20.15
C CYS A 121 17.62 -1.77 19.09
N ALA A 122 17.23 -3.00 19.43
CA ALA A 122 16.57 -3.92 18.52
C ALA A 122 15.17 -3.41 18.11
N ASP A 123 14.40 -2.86 19.06
CA ASP A 123 13.13 -2.20 18.78
C ASP A 123 13.32 -0.97 17.89
N SER A 124 14.38 -0.19 18.12
CA SER A 124 14.72 0.96 17.27
C SER A 124 15.13 0.53 15.85
N VAL A 125 15.91 -0.54 15.74
CA VAL A 125 16.29 -1.16 14.45
C VAL A 125 15.05 -1.65 13.71
N ASP A 126 14.13 -2.34 14.39
CA ASP A 126 12.88 -2.84 13.82
C ASP A 126 12.04 -1.70 13.22
N ASN A 127 11.80 -0.64 13.99
CA ASN A 127 11.07 0.54 13.54
C ASN A 127 11.78 1.25 12.37
N THR A 128 13.10 1.38 12.46
CA THR A 128 13.92 2.04 11.42
C THR A 128 13.82 1.31 10.09
N ILE A 129 13.94 -0.02 10.10
CA ILE A 129 13.88 -0.84 8.88
C ILE A 129 12.47 -0.81 8.29
N LYS A 130 11.44 -0.96 9.13
CA LYS A 130 10.04 -0.84 8.69
C LYS A 130 9.77 0.51 8.05
N ARG A 131 10.28 1.60 8.63
CA ARG A 131 10.16 2.95 8.07
C ARG A 131 10.87 3.08 6.71
N ILE A 132 12.09 2.58 6.57
CA ILE A 132 12.85 2.64 5.30
C ILE A 132 12.15 1.83 4.20
N ALA A 133 11.60 0.65 4.55
CA ALA A 133 10.87 -0.19 3.62
C ALA A 133 9.47 0.36 3.27
N ASN A 134 8.87 1.17 4.14
CA ASN A 134 7.52 1.68 3.94
C ASN A 134 7.42 2.54 2.67
N GLY A 135 6.39 2.27 1.85
CA GLY A 135 6.16 3.00 0.61
C GLY A 135 7.12 2.67 -0.55
N LYS A 136 8.06 1.72 -0.38
CA LYS A 136 8.91 1.25 -1.49
C LYS A 136 8.11 0.33 -2.42
N LEU A 137 8.32 0.50 -3.73
CA LEU A 137 7.59 -0.24 -4.77
C LEU A 137 8.28 -1.53 -5.19
N CYS A 138 9.62 -1.52 -5.21
CA CYS A 138 10.45 -2.66 -5.59
C CYS A 138 11.79 -2.59 -4.84
N TYR A 139 12.55 -3.68 -4.93
CA TYR A 139 13.89 -3.79 -4.40
C TYR A 139 14.89 -2.85 -5.10
N SER A 140 15.76 -2.21 -4.31
CA SER A 140 16.97 -1.55 -4.82
C SER A 140 18.14 -1.63 -3.82
N ASP A 141 19.36 -1.71 -4.33
CA ASP A 141 20.60 -1.73 -3.51
C ASP A 141 20.74 -0.49 -2.62
N SER A 142 20.19 0.65 -3.06
CA SER A 142 20.19 1.89 -2.29
C SER A 142 19.38 1.79 -0.99
N ILE A 143 18.24 1.08 -1.00
CA ILE A 143 17.43 0.81 0.20
C ILE A 143 18.25 0.01 1.21
N ILE A 144 18.97 -1.02 0.74
CA ILE A 144 19.77 -1.89 1.61
C ILE A 144 20.96 -1.13 2.18
N SER A 145 21.63 -0.31 1.37
CA SER A 145 22.71 0.56 1.81
C SER A 145 22.24 1.55 2.89
N GLU A 146 21.04 2.11 2.74
CA GLU A 146 20.41 2.96 3.75
C GLU A 146 20.14 2.19 5.04
N VAL A 147 19.54 0.99 4.94
CA VAL A 147 19.29 0.12 6.11
C VAL A 147 20.58 -0.18 6.86
N ILE A 148 21.66 -0.57 6.17
CA ILE A 148 22.95 -0.87 6.81
C ILE A 148 23.46 0.33 7.61
N ARG A 149 23.44 1.52 7.00
CA ARG A 149 23.89 2.76 7.65
C ARG A 149 23.00 3.12 8.84
N SER A 150 21.68 3.03 8.69
CA SER A 150 20.76 3.41 9.76
C SER A 150 20.77 2.43 10.93
N VAL A 151 20.91 1.13 10.69
CA VAL A 151 21.13 0.13 11.75
C VAL A 151 22.43 0.44 12.51
N ASP A 152 23.50 0.77 11.78
CA ASP A 152 24.78 1.14 12.39
C ASP A 152 24.69 2.41 13.25
N GLU A 153 23.93 3.40 12.80
CA GLU A 153 23.65 4.64 13.55
C GLU A 153 22.88 4.34 14.85
N GLU A 154 21.87 3.47 14.82
CA GLU A 154 21.14 3.07 16.02
C GLU A 154 22.03 2.30 17.00
N ILE A 155 22.85 1.36 16.52
CA ILE A 155 23.83 0.63 17.35
C ILE A 155 24.78 1.60 18.08
N LYS A 156 25.28 2.63 17.38
CA LYS A 156 26.14 3.68 17.95
C LYS A 156 25.39 4.51 18.99
N LYS A 157 24.14 4.90 18.71
CA LYS A 157 23.28 5.69 19.59
C LYS A 157 23.01 5.00 20.93
N TYR A 158 22.80 3.69 20.91
CA TYR A 158 22.63 2.88 22.12
C TYR A 158 23.96 2.43 22.77
N LYS A 159 25.11 2.90 22.26
CA LYS A 159 26.46 2.62 22.77
C LYS A 159 26.75 1.12 22.91
N ILE A 160 26.31 0.34 21.94
CA ILE A 160 26.61 -1.10 21.92
C ILE A 160 28.01 -1.30 21.34
N GLU A 161 28.96 -1.70 22.18
CA GLU A 161 30.37 -1.86 21.82
C GLU A 161 30.79 -3.32 21.57
N GLU A 162 30.05 -4.27 22.13
CA GLU A 162 30.39 -5.69 22.03
C GLU A 162 30.14 -6.22 20.60
N ASN A 163 31.20 -6.69 19.94
CA ASN A 163 31.14 -7.07 18.53
C ASN A 163 30.15 -8.21 18.23
N SER A 164 30.00 -9.17 19.16
CA SER A 164 29.02 -10.27 19.05
C SER A 164 27.58 -9.75 18.97
N LYS A 165 27.23 -8.72 19.76
CA LYS A 165 25.90 -8.10 19.82
C LYS A 165 25.66 -7.20 18.62
N ILE A 166 26.67 -6.45 18.21
CA ILE A 166 26.64 -5.66 16.97
C ILE A 166 26.35 -6.57 15.77
N GLN A 167 27.05 -7.70 15.67
CA GLN A 167 26.81 -8.71 14.64
C GLN A 167 25.36 -9.23 14.69
N LEU A 168 24.86 -9.61 15.88
CA LEU A 168 23.48 -10.07 16.03
C LEU A 168 22.44 -9.02 15.60
N LEU A 169 22.65 -7.74 15.88
CA LEU A 169 21.74 -6.66 15.48
C LEU A 169 21.73 -6.43 13.97
N HIS A 170 22.89 -6.50 13.31
CA HIS A 170 22.97 -6.47 11.85
C HIS A 170 22.36 -7.72 11.21
N GLU A 171 22.55 -8.91 11.79
CA GLU A 171 21.91 -10.15 11.33
C GLU A 171 20.38 -10.07 11.46
N TYR A 172 19.88 -9.55 12.59
CA TYR A 172 18.46 -9.30 12.81
C TYR A 172 17.91 -8.34 11.75
N GLY A 173 18.57 -7.18 11.58
CA GLY A 173 18.15 -6.18 10.60
C GLY A 173 18.16 -6.70 9.16
N MET A 174 19.19 -7.46 8.78
CA MET A 174 19.30 -8.09 7.47
C MET A 174 18.15 -9.07 7.21
N ARG A 175 17.82 -9.94 8.17
CA ARG A 175 16.70 -10.88 8.00
C ARG A 175 15.36 -10.18 7.87
N LEU A 176 15.16 -9.13 8.67
CA LEU A 176 13.95 -8.33 8.59
C LEU A 176 13.82 -7.68 7.21
N ILE A 177 14.87 -7.01 6.71
CA ILE A 177 14.79 -6.34 5.40
C ILE A 177 14.68 -7.34 4.24
N ILE A 178 15.29 -8.52 4.32
CA ILE A 178 15.09 -9.61 3.34
C ILE A 178 13.61 -9.95 3.25
N TYR A 179 12.98 -10.27 4.38
CA TYR A 179 11.57 -10.62 4.40
C TYR A 179 10.69 -9.51 3.81
N LEU A 180 10.96 -8.25 4.17
CA LEU A 180 10.17 -7.11 3.68
C LEU A 180 10.33 -6.91 2.18
N MET A 181 11.57 -6.93 1.69
CA MET A 181 11.87 -6.70 0.28
C MET A 181 11.44 -7.88 -0.59
N GLU A 182 11.49 -9.13 -0.10
CA GLU A 182 10.95 -10.29 -0.83
C GLU A 182 9.45 -10.14 -1.07
N ASN A 183 8.69 -9.67 -0.08
CA ASN A 183 7.25 -9.46 -0.25
C ASN A 183 6.96 -8.28 -1.18
N ILE A 184 7.68 -7.16 -1.03
CA ILE A 184 7.52 -5.99 -1.90
C ILE A 184 7.85 -6.35 -3.34
N GLU A 185 9.00 -7.00 -3.58
CA GLU A 185 9.40 -7.43 -4.93
C GLU A 185 8.42 -8.45 -5.50
N LYS A 186 7.92 -9.40 -4.71
CA LYS A 186 6.94 -10.38 -5.18
C LYS A 186 5.65 -9.72 -5.65
N GLU A 187 5.12 -8.72 -4.93
CA GLU A 187 3.94 -7.99 -5.39
C GLU A 187 4.24 -7.16 -6.64
N TRP A 188 5.43 -6.55 -6.71
CA TRP A 188 5.85 -5.82 -7.90
C TRP A 188 5.99 -6.71 -9.13
N GLU A 189 6.61 -7.90 -8.99
CA GLU A 189 6.82 -8.88 -10.07
C GLU A 189 5.48 -9.44 -10.59
N LYS A 190 4.46 -9.61 -9.73
CA LYS A 190 3.12 -10.02 -10.19
C LYS A 190 2.51 -9.04 -11.18
N GLU A 191 2.77 -7.74 -11.01
CA GLU A 191 2.21 -6.68 -11.85
C GLU A 191 3.12 -6.36 -13.06
N ASN A 192 4.44 -6.52 -12.93
CA ASN A 192 5.40 -5.94 -13.87
C ASN A 192 6.22 -6.97 -14.67
N SER A 193 6.36 -8.21 -14.19
CA SER A 193 7.24 -9.21 -14.80
C SER A 193 6.69 -9.76 -16.12
N VAL A 194 7.60 -10.16 -17.01
CA VAL A 194 7.25 -10.81 -18.28
C VAL A 194 6.49 -12.12 -18.02
N PRO A 195 6.95 -13.04 -17.14
CA PRO A 195 6.22 -14.27 -16.87
C PRO A 195 4.82 -14.03 -16.29
N ALA A 196 4.66 -13.09 -15.35
CA ALA A 196 3.34 -12.80 -14.79
C ALA A 196 2.40 -12.18 -15.82
N LYS A 197 2.90 -11.29 -16.70
CA LYS A 197 2.11 -10.75 -17.81
C LYS A 197 1.71 -11.85 -18.79
N LEU A 198 2.60 -12.79 -19.11
CA LEU A 198 2.28 -13.93 -19.97
C LEU A 198 1.19 -14.82 -19.33
N GLU A 199 1.33 -15.15 -18.05
CA GLU A 199 0.33 -15.89 -17.27
C GLU A 199 -1.03 -15.19 -17.27
N SER A 200 -1.04 -13.87 -17.04
CA SER A 200 -2.28 -13.07 -17.04
C SER A 200 -3.00 -13.02 -18.39
N ASN A 201 -2.30 -13.36 -19.49
CA ASN A 201 -2.82 -13.39 -20.85
C ASN A 201 -3.09 -14.82 -21.35
N LYS A 202 -2.97 -15.85 -20.49
CA LYS A 202 -3.17 -17.26 -20.88
C LYS A 202 -4.48 -17.48 -21.61
N GLU A 203 -5.61 -17.04 -21.07
CA GLU A 203 -6.92 -17.25 -21.71
C GLU A 203 -7.07 -16.50 -23.03
N ILE A 204 -6.47 -15.31 -23.18
CA ILE A 204 -6.47 -14.58 -24.45
C ILE A 204 -5.71 -15.37 -25.52
N LEU A 205 -4.54 -15.88 -25.15
CA LEU A 205 -3.72 -16.70 -26.04
C LEU A 205 -4.39 -18.05 -26.35
N ARG A 206 -5.14 -18.61 -25.39
CA ARG A 206 -5.93 -19.83 -25.58
C ARG A 206 -7.06 -19.60 -26.58
N ASN A 207 -7.81 -18.51 -26.42
CA ASN A 207 -8.86 -18.15 -27.35
C ASN A 207 -8.28 -17.95 -28.76
N HIS A 208 -7.17 -17.22 -28.88
CA HIS A 208 -6.47 -17.08 -30.17
C HIS A 208 -6.07 -18.43 -30.78
N PHE A 209 -5.53 -19.36 -29.99
CA PHE A 209 -5.23 -20.73 -30.45
C PHE A 209 -6.47 -21.44 -30.98
N MET A 210 -7.59 -21.37 -30.26
CA MET A 210 -8.84 -22.01 -30.67
C MET A 210 -9.36 -21.41 -31.99
N MET A 211 -9.34 -20.08 -32.10
CA MET A 211 -9.76 -19.36 -33.30
C MET A 211 -8.93 -19.74 -34.54
N VAL A 212 -7.60 -19.79 -34.42
CA VAL A 212 -6.70 -20.24 -35.50
C VAL A 212 -6.98 -21.70 -35.86
N SER A 213 -7.25 -22.56 -34.88
CA SER A 213 -7.55 -23.98 -35.09
C SER A 213 -8.88 -24.27 -35.79
N GLU A 214 -9.74 -23.26 -35.91
CA GLU A 214 -11.06 -23.33 -36.56
C GLU A 214 -11.05 -22.63 -37.93
N GLU A 215 -9.86 -22.28 -38.44
CA GLU A 215 -9.66 -21.57 -39.72
C GLU A 215 -10.47 -20.27 -39.82
N MET A 216 -10.65 -19.57 -38.70
CA MET A 216 -11.25 -18.24 -38.79
C MET A 216 -10.40 -17.35 -39.68
N ALA A 217 -11.07 -16.62 -40.57
CA ALA A 217 -10.43 -15.63 -41.43
C ALA A 217 -9.58 -14.68 -40.57
N LYS A 218 -8.35 -14.39 -41.02
CA LYS A 218 -7.38 -13.60 -40.26
C LYS A 218 -7.90 -12.21 -39.88
N MET A 219 -8.77 -11.62 -40.71
CA MET A 219 -9.49 -10.38 -40.41
C MET A 219 -10.37 -10.51 -39.16
N LYS A 220 -11.22 -11.54 -39.09
CA LYS A 220 -12.08 -11.80 -37.92
C LYS A 220 -11.27 -12.12 -36.67
N LEU A 221 -10.17 -12.85 -36.84
CA LEU A 221 -9.20 -13.12 -35.78
C LEU A 221 -8.57 -11.83 -35.23
N PHE A 222 -8.17 -10.92 -36.12
CA PHE A 222 -7.62 -9.61 -35.77
C PHE A 222 -8.64 -8.77 -35.00
N ALA A 223 -9.84 -8.57 -35.56
CA ALA A 223 -10.90 -7.78 -34.94
C ALA A 223 -11.26 -8.32 -33.54
N SER A 224 -11.41 -9.64 -33.41
CA SER A 224 -11.70 -10.29 -32.12
C SER A 224 -10.57 -10.13 -31.09
N ASN A 225 -9.31 -10.22 -31.54
CA ASN A 225 -8.15 -9.97 -30.68
C ASN A 225 -8.10 -8.52 -30.18
N MET A 226 -8.41 -7.54 -31.03
CA MET A 226 -8.49 -6.13 -30.65
C MET A 226 -9.62 -5.90 -29.65
N ALA A 227 -10.80 -6.44 -29.91
CA ALA A 227 -11.95 -6.36 -29.01
C ALA A 227 -11.68 -7.00 -27.65
N THR A 228 -11.06 -8.17 -27.62
CA THR A 228 -10.67 -8.84 -26.36
C THR A 228 -9.64 -8.02 -25.59
N THR A 229 -8.65 -7.45 -26.28
CA THR A 229 -7.64 -6.59 -25.66
C THR A 229 -8.28 -5.33 -25.08
N LEU A 230 -9.21 -4.73 -25.80
CA LEU A 230 -9.97 -3.58 -25.34
C LEU A 230 -10.77 -3.95 -24.09
N GLU A 231 -11.64 -4.98 -24.16
CA GLU A 231 -12.54 -5.41 -23.07
C GLU A 231 -11.78 -5.63 -21.75
N LYS A 232 -10.58 -6.23 -21.79
CA LYS A 232 -9.73 -6.44 -20.60
C LYS A 232 -9.22 -5.15 -19.97
N ASN A 233 -9.04 -4.07 -20.75
CA ASN A 233 -8.35 -2.86 -20.32
C ASN A 233 -9.26 -1.64 -20.09
N ILE A 234 -10.54 -1.67 -20.49
CA ILE A 234 -11.49 -0.55 -20.27
C ILE A 234 -11.60 -0.20 -18.77
N LYS A 235 -11.95 -1.18 -17.92
CA LYS A 235 -12.14 -0.94 -16.49
C LYS A 235 -10.85 -0.50 -15.78
N PRO A 236 -9.69 -1.16 -15.97
CA PRO A 236 -8.42 -0.67 -15.42
C PRO A 236 -8.04 0.75 -15.87
N ALA A 237 -8.32 1.09 -17.13
CA ALA A 237 -8.06 2.43 -17.66
C ALA A 237 -8.93 3.48 -16.98
N PHE A 238 -10.24 3.23 -16.86
CA PHE A 238 -11.17 4.11 -16.16
C PHE A 238 -10.82 4.24 -14.67
N GLU A 239 -10.47 3.14 -13.99
CA GLU A 239 -10.03 3.20 -12.59
C GLU A 239 -8.81 4.10 -12.42
N LYS A 240 -7.81 4.01 -13.31
CA LYS A 240 -6.61 4.86 -13.28
C LYS A 240 -6.97 6.34 -13.49
N GLU A 241 -7.85 6.64 -14.43
CA GLU A 241 -8.32 8.01 -14.68
C GLU A 241 -9.06 8.58 -13.47
N MET A 242 -9.99 7.82 -12.88
CA MET A 242 -10.70 8.23 -11.67
C MET A 242 -9.75 8.46 -10.49
N ILE A 243 -8.71 7.62 -10.34
CA ILE A 243 -7.68 7.80 -9.32
C ILE A 243 -6.94 9.12 -9.52
N GLN A 244 -6.49 9.39 -10.75
CA GLN A 244 -5.74 10.60 -11.10
C GLN A 244 -6.60 11.86 -10.93
N LYS A 245 -7.84 11.84 -11.42
CA LYS A 245 -8.80 12.94 -11.28
C LYS A 245 -9.13 13.22 -9.82
N THR A 246 -9.41 12.18 -9.04
CA THR A 246 -9.67 12.31 -7.60
C THR A 246 -8.46 12.90 -6.89
N PHE A 247 -7.25 12.38 -7.17
CA PHE A 247 -6.00 12.91 -6.61
C PHE A 247 -5.83 14.41 -6.88
N GLN A 248 -6.04 14.86 -8.12
CA GLN A 248 -5.95 16.29 -8.45
C GLN A 248 -7.01 17.11 -7.70
N GLY A 249 -8.22 16.58 -7.57
CA GLY A 249 -9.31 17.23 -6.83
C GLY A 249 -9.05 17.36 -5.33
N ILE A 250 -8.36 16.39 -4.72
CA ILE A 250 -8.09 16.40 -3.27
C ILE A 250 -6.78 17.08 -2.88
N ARG A 251 -5.89 17.37 -3.84
CA ARG A 251 -4.53 17.86 -3.59
C ARG A 251 -4.45 19.09 -2.66
N ASN A 252 -5.49 19.93 -2.69
CA ASN A 252 -5.58 21.16 -1.89
C ASN A 252 -6.52 21.04 -0.69
N GLU A 253 -7.00 19.84 -0.37
CA GLU A 253 -7.88 19.63 0.77
C GLU A 253 -7.13 19.82 2.08
N ARG A 254 -7.68 20.65 2.96
CA ARG A 254 -7.05 21.02 4.24
C ARG A 254 -6.72 19.82 5.11
N TRP A 255 -7.58 18.80 5.14
CA TRP A 255 -7.35 17.60 5.95
C TRP A 255 -6.12 16.78 5.51
N LEU A 256 -5.47 17.09 4.38
CA LEU A 256 -4.16 16.53 4.01
C LEU A 256 -3.00 17.26 4.72
N TYR A 257 -2.97 18.59 4.67
CA TYR A 257 -1.82 19.38 5.16
C TYR A 257 -2.01 20.04 6.53
N ASP A 258 -3.22 20.07 7.07
CA ASP A 258 -3.56 20.61 8.39
C ASP A 258 -3.93 19.47 9.37
N ALA A 259 -3.05 19.21 10.33
CA ALA A 259 -3.22 18.12 11.30
C ALA A 259 -4.42 18.34 12.22
N ILE A 260 -4.71 19.60 12.57
CA ILE A 260 -5.83 19.97 13.44
C ILE A 260 -7.14 19.67 12.71
N ILE A 261 -7.24 20.04 11.43
CA ILE A 261 -8.43 19.75 10.62
C ILE A 261 -8.64 18.24 10.47
N MET A 262 -7.59 17.47 10.20
CA MET A 262 -7.69 16.00 10.15
C MET A 262 -8.16 15.43 11.50
N GLN A 263 -7.60 15.89 12.62
CA GLN A 263 -8.01 15.47 13.96
C GLN A 263 -9.51 15.76 14.21
N LYS A 264 -10.03 16.90 13.74
CA LYS A 264 -11.46 17.23 13.84
C LYS A 264 -12.34 16.28 13.03
N TYR A 265 -11.92 15.85 11.83
CA TYR A 265 -12.64 14.82 11.07
C TYR A 265 -12.62 13.46 11.76
N MET A 266 -11.48 13.07 12.34
CA MET A 266 -11.39 11.86 13.15
C MET A 266 -12.34 11.91 14.34
N ASP A 267 -12.38 13.02 15.05
CA ASP A 267 -13.28 13.20 16.20
C ASP A 267 -14.75 13.22 15.77
N LEU A 268 -15.11 13.85 14.64
CA LEU A 268 -16.46 13.75 14.10
C LEU A 268 -16.86 12.30 13.81
N TYR A 269 -15.94 11.47 13.31
CA TYR A 269 -16.26 10.06 13.10
C TYR A 269 -16.46 9.31 14.42
N LEU A 270 -15.65 9.58 15.44
CA LEU A 270 -15.90 8.99 16.76
C LEU A 270 -17.26 9.40 17.33
N ILE A 271 -17.72 10.63 17.09
CA ILE A 271 -19.07 11.07 17.49
C ILE A 271 -20.15 10.27 16.77
N GLU A 272 -20.03 10.04 15.46
CA GLU A 272 -20.97 9.19 14.71
C GLU A 272 -21.07 7.80 15.36
N LEU A 273 -19.93 7.19 15.71
CA LEU A 273 -19.90 5.88 16.37
C LEU A 273 -20.50 5.91 17.78
N LEU A 274 -20.30 6.98 18.56
CA LEU A 274 -20.92 7.13 19.88
C LEU A 274 -22.45 7.28 19.77
N GLU A 275 -22.93 8.06 18.79
CA GLU A 275 -24.36 8.21 18.50
C GLU A 275 -24.99 6.86 18.08
N ASP A 276 -24.24 6.05 17.34
CA ASP A 276 -24.61 4.68 16.96
C ASP A 276 -24.41 3.65 18.09
N LYS A 277 -24.06 4.10 19.30
CA LYS A 277 -23.81 3.28 20.50
C LYS A 277 -22.69 2.24 20.33
N GLN A 278 -21.71 2.52 19.47
CA GLN A 278 -20.55 1.65 19.19
C GLN A 278 -19.32 2.03 20.03
N LEU A 279 -19.48 2.10 21.36
CA LEU A 279 -18.39 2.52 22.27
C LEU A 279 -17.14 1.63 22.14
N ASP A 280 -17.30 0.32 21.98
CA ASP A 280 -16.16 -0.59 21.84
C ASP A 280 -15.29 -0.23 20.63
N LYS A 281 -15.93 0.06 19.48
CA LYS A 281 -15.26 0.51 18.25
C LYS A 281 -14.56 1.85 18.45
N VAL A 282 -15.18 2.78 19.18
CA VAL A 282 -14.57 4.08 19.55
C VAL A 282 -13.28 3.86 20.35
N LEU A 283 -13.32 3.01 21.37
CA LEU A 283 -12.16 2.70 22.20
C LEU A 283 -11.08 1.95 21.41
N ASP A 284 -11.45 1.05 20.50
CA ASP A 284 -10.50 0.36 19.61
C ASP A 284 -9.81 1.32 18.65
N HIS A 285 -10.54 2.30 18.10
CA HIS A 285 -9.96 3.34 17.23
C HIS A 285 -9.03 4.28 17.98
N ILE A 286 -9.37 4.66 19.21
CA ILE A 286 -8.49 5.43 20.10
C ILE A 286 -7.18 4.67 20.37
N GLN A 287 -7.27 3.35 20.59
CA GLN A 287 -6.12 2.51 20.86
C GLN A 287 -5.26 2.22 19.62
N ASN A 288 -5.89 2.20 18.44
CA ASN A 288 -5.25 1.89 17.15
C ASN A 288 -5.32 3.10 16.19
N PRO A 289 -4.64 4.22 16.53
CA PRO A 289 -4.77 5.49 15.84
C PRO A 289 -4.36 5.43 14.36
N LYS A 290 -3.39 4.57 14.00
CA LYS A 290 -2.93 4.38 12.62
C LYS A 290 -4.01 3.79 11.72
N GLU A 291 -4.66 2.72 12.17
CA GLU A 291 -5.75 2.09 11.43
C GLU A 291 -6.95 3.02 11.35
N PHE A 292 -7.23 3.72 12.45
CA PHE A 292 -8.31 4.71 12.50
C PHE A 292 -8.07 5.88 11.54
N TYR A 293 -6.85 6.41 11.47
CA TYR A 293 -6.47 7.42 10.50
C TYR A 293 -6.69 6.96 9.06
N ALA A 294 -6.23 5.75 8.72
CA ALA A 294 -6.43 5.20 7.39
C ALA A 294 -7.92 5.07 7.04
N GLU A 295 -8.76 4.60 7.97
CA GLU A 295 -10.20 4.51 7.78
C GLU A 295 -10.84 5.89 7.54
N VAL A 296 -10.49 6.90 8.34
CA VAL A 296 -11.00 8.26 8.18
C VAL A 296 -10.53 8.86 6.85
N LEU A 297 -9.25 8.70 6.49
CA LEU A 297 -8.69 9.17 5.23
C LEU A 297 -9.43 8.55 4.03
N HIS A 298 -9.63 7.22 4.03
CA HIS A 298 -10.39 6.53 2.99
C HIS A 298 -11.83 7.03 2.90
N ARG A 299 -12.51 7.25 4.04
CA ARG A 299 -13.87 7.83 4.06
C ARG A 299 -13.90 9.24 3.45
N LEU A 300 -12.91 10.08 3.74
CA LEU A 300 -12.83 11.44 3.18
C LEU A 300 -12.59 11.42 1.68
N ILE A 301 -11.67 10.58 1.21
CA ILE A 301 -11.40 10.40 -0.24
C ILE A 301 -12.63 9.82 -0.95
N ALA A 302 -13.29 8.81 -0.37
CA ALA A 302 -14.51 8.23 -0.94
C ALA A 302 -15.63 9.28 -1.12
N LYS A 303 -15.75 10.27 -0.22
CA LYS A 303 -16.70 11.39 -0.38
C LYS A 303 -16.38 12.32 -1.56
N LYS A 304 -15.14 12.29 -2.06
CA LYS A 304 -14.69 13.11 -3.20
C LYS A 304 -14.79 12.36 -4.53
N ILE A 305 -15.00 11.04 -4.49
CA ILE A 305 -15.30 10.22 -5.66
C ILE A 305 -16.81 10.29 -5.90
N VAL A 306 -17.23 11.24 -6.73
CA VAL A 306 -18.63 11.53 -7.05
C VAL A 306 -18.89 11.36 -8.55
N ASN A 307 -20.17 11.23 -8.93
CA ASN A 307 -20.63 11.15 -10.32
C ASN A 307 -19.97 10.04 -11.16
N VAL A 308 -19.63 8.91 -10.52
CA VAL A 308 -18.88 7.82 -11.16
C VAL A 308 -19.58 7.31 -12.44
N ASP A 309 -20.91 7.20 -12.42
CA ASP A 309 -21.67 6.76 -13.58
C ASP A 309 -21.59 7.77 -14.73
N ASP A 310 -21.67 9.08 -14.46
CA ASP A 310 -21.52 10.12 -15.49
C ASP A 310 -20.11 10.14 -16.07
N GLU A 311 -19.09 9.98 -15.23
CA GLU A 311 -17.68 9.88 -15.63
C GLU A 311 -17.47 8.64 -16.51
N TRP A 312 -18.09 7.51 -16.16
CA TRP A 312 -18.04 6.29 -16.97
C TRP A 312 -18.70 6.49 -18.33
N GLN A 313 -19.88 7.10 -18.39
CA GLN A 313 -20.54 7.38 -19.66
C GLN A 313 -19.71 8.32 -20.54
N SER A 314 -19.10 9.35 -19.94
CA SER A 314 -18.16 10.23 -20.66
C SER A 314 -16.95 9.45 -21.19
N PHE A 315 -16.37 8.58 -20.36
CA PHE A 315 -15.23 7.74 -20.72
C PHE A 315 -15.58 6.81 -21.89
N ILE A 316 -16.71 6.11 -21.84
CA ILE A 316 -17.19 5.23 -22.91
C ILE A 316 -17.48 6.02 -24.19
N ASN A 317 -18.07 7.22 -24.09
CA ASN A 317 -18.30 8.07 -25.26
C ASN A 317 -16.99 8.50 -25.94
N HIS A 318 -15.98 8.90 -25.19
CA HIS A 318 -14.66 9.23 -25.73
C HIS A 318 -13.97 8.02 -26.34
N LEU A 319 -14.15 6.84 -25.74
CA LEU A 319 -13.60 5.59 -26.26
C LEU A 319 -14.26 5.20 -27.59
N THR A 320 -15.59 5.30 -27.66
CA THR A 320 -16.36 5.08 -28.90
C THR A 320 -15.88 6.00 -30.02
N GLN A 321 -15.74 7.31 -29.74
CA GLN A 321 -15.22 8.26 -30.73
C GLN A 321 -13.81 7.92 -31.21
N SER A 322 -12.94 7.48 -30.30
CA SER A 322 -11.56 7.08 -30.63
C SER A 322 -11.53 5.88 -31.57
N ILE A 323 -12.39 4.88 -31.31
CA ILE A 323 -12.53 3.69 -32.17
C ILE A 323 -13.09 4.08 -33.54
N THR A 324 -14.16 4.88 -33.59
CA THR A 324 -14.75 5.33 -34.85
C THR A 324 -13.72 6.07 -35.70
N LYS A 325 -12.93 6.97 -35.10
CA LYS A 325 -11.86 7.66 -35.84
C LYS A 325 -10.80 6.70 -36.36
N ALA A 326 -10.35 5.73 -35.57
CA ALA A 326 -9.36 4.76 -36.02
C ALA A 326 -9.86 3.93 -37.22
N ALA A 327 -11.14 3.58 -37.26
CA ALA A 327 -11.77 2.88 -38.37
C ALA A 327 -11.91 3.73 -39.65
N THR A 328 -11.71 5.05 -39.61
CA THR A 328 -11.74 5.89 -40.82
C THR A 328 -10.43 5.91 -41.60
N VAL A 329 -9.34 5.34 -41.06
CA VAL A 329 -8.05 5.32 -41.74
C VAL A 329 -8.07 4.30 -42.87
N GLN A 330 -7.70 4.76 -44.07
CA GLN A 330 -7.61 3.93 -45.26
C GLN A 330 -6.16 3.88 -45.74
N VAL A 331 -5.64 2.66 -45.89
CA VAL A 331 -4.32 2.39 -46.46
C VAL A 331 -4.36 1.16 -47.36
N ASP A 332 -3.49 1.16 -48.38
CA ASP A 332 -3.41 0.07 -49.36
C ASP A 332 -2.64 -1.15 -48.83
N LYS A 333 -1.75 -0.96 -47.83
CA LYS A 333 -0.92 -2.02 -47.22
C LYS A 333 -0.66 -1.73 -45.74
N GLY A 334 -0.38 -2.78 -44.98
CA GLY A 334 -0.13 -2.70 -43.54
C GLY A 334 -1.37 -2.27 -42.77
N ARG A 335 -2.57 -2.68 -43.20
CA ARG A 335 -3.85 -2.22 -42.63
C ARG A 335 -3.96 -2.50 -41.14
N ALA A 336 -3.66 -3.73 -40.72
CA ALA A 336 -3.72 -4.14 -39.32
C ALA A 336 -2.81 -3.29 -38.43
N GLN A 337 -1.55 -3.09 -38.83
CA GLN A 337 -0.60 -2.26 -38.06
C GLN A 337 -1.06 -0.81 -38.00
N THR A 338 -1.48 -0.25 -39.14
CA THR A 338 -1.95 1.14 -39.23
C THR A 338 -3.17 1.38 -38.35
N PHE A 339 -4.12 0.44 -38.32
CA PHE A 339 -5.31 0.52 -37.48
C PHE A 339 -4.95 0.51 -35.99
N VAL A 340 -4.05 -0.40 -35.56
CA VAL A 340 -3.57 -0.45 -34.16
C VAL A 340 -2.84 0.83 -33.77
N ASP A 341 -1.95 1.33 -34.63
CA ASP A 341 -1.19 2.55 -34.38
C ASP A 341 -2.11 3.76 -34.25
N GLN A 342 -3.15 3.83 -35.10
CA GLN A 342 -4.14 4.89 -35.01
C GLN A 342 -5.01 4.78 -33.74
N LEU A 343 -5.47 3.57 -33.36
CA LEU A 343 -6.17 3.37 -32.10
C LEU A 343 -5.32 3.84 -30.91
N ARG A 344 -4.07 3.40 -30.87
CA ARG A 344 -3.12 3.79 -29.83
C ARG A 344 -2.92 5.30 -29.78
N LYS A 345 -2.80 5.94 -30.94
CA LYS A 345 -2.69 7.40 -31.06
C LYS A 345 -3.94 8.10 -30.53
N GLU A 346 -5.14 7.68 -30.90
CA GLU A 346 -6.38 8.28 -30.37
C GLU A 346 -6.53 8.05 -28.87
N PHE A 347 -6.07 6.91 -28.33
CA PHE A 347 -6.07 6.68 -26.89
C PHE A 347 -5.11 7.62 -26.14
N LEU A 348 -3.93 7.93 -26.70
CA LEU A 348 -2.91 8.76 -26.05
C LEU A 348 -3.14 10.27 -26.27
N ASP A 349 -3.43 10.66 -27.50
CA ASP A 349 -3.44 12.06 -27.94
C ASP A 349 -4.87 12.59 -28.17
N GLY A 350 -5.87 11.70 -28.19
CA GLY A 350 -7.26 12.07 -28.34
C GLY A 350 -7.89 12.59 -27.05
N TYR A 351 -9.22 12.56 -26.97
CA TYR A 351 -9.97 13.06 -25.80
C TYR A 351 -9.75 12.22 -24.53
N LEU A 352 -9.36 10.96 -24.68
CA LEU A 352 -9.23 10.00 -23.58
C LEU A 352 -7.91 10.14 -22.81
N GLN A 353 -6.82 10.49 -23.51
CA GLN A 353 -5.45 10.62 -22.96
C GLN A 353 -5.04 9.47 -22.02
N SER A 354 -5.46 8.24 -22.34
CA SER A 354 -5.30 7.06 -21.51
C SER A 354 -3.99 6.33 -21.83
N GLU A 355 -2.98 6.54 -20.99
CA GLU A 355 -1.74 5.78 -21.02
C GLU A 355 -1.96 4.27 -20.88
N THR A 356 -2.96 3.84 -20.10
CA THR A 356 -3.26 2.42 -19.87
C THR A 356 -3.68 1.74 -21.17
N LEU A 357 -4.61 2.36 -21.90
CA LEU A 357 -5.05 1.84 -23.20
C LEU A 357 -3.96 2.00 -24.26
N GLY A 358 -3.28 3.15 -24.29
CA GLY A 358 -2.15 3.35 -25.21
C GLY A 358 -1.01 2.33 -25.01
N SER A 359 -0.78 1.87 -23.79
CA SER A 359 0.19 0.82 -23.48
C SER A 359 -0.33 -0.58 -23.83
N ALA A 360 -1.63 -0.84 -23.66
CA ALA A 360 -2.24 -2.12 -24.01
C ALA A 360 -2.25 -2.38 -25.53
N PHE A 361 -2.26 -1.31 -26.34
CA PHE A 361 -2.25 -1.36 -27.80
C PHE A 361 -0.85 -1.20 -28.42
N VAL A 362 0.22 -1.47 -27.66
CA VAL A 362 1.56 -1.69 -28.21
C VAL A 362 1.62 -3.11 -28.79
N ILE A 363 0.97 -3.31 -29.94
CA ILE A 363 0.85 -4.61 -30.61
C ILE A 363 1.56 -4.53 -31.96
N ASP A 364 2.53 -5.43 -32.15
CA ASP A 364 3.17 -5.64 -33.45
C ASP A 364 2.34 -6.65 -34.24
N CYS A 365 1.82 -6.19 -35.38
CA CYS A 365 0.99 -6.96 -36.31
C CYS A 365 1.79 -7.52 -37.49
N SER A 366 3.09 -7.22 -37.57
CA SER A 366 3.96 -7.60 -38.69
C SER A 366 4.01 -9.12 -38.84
N ASN A 367 3.96 -9.63 -40.09
CA ASN A 367 3.95 -11.05 -40.45
C ASN A 367 2.75 -11.90 -39.97
N GLU A 368 1.96 -11.42 -39.00
CA GLU A 368 0.79 -12.15 -38.47
C GLU A 368 -0.45 -11.91 -39.34
N TYR A 369 -0.71 -10.64 -39.68
CA TYR A 369 -1.95 -10.17 -40.32
C TYR A 369 -1.74 -9.61 -41.72
N GLU A 370 -0.65 -9.95 -42.41
CA GLU A 370 -0.36 -9.42 -43.76
C GLU A 370 -1.47 -9.76 -44.78
N ASP A 371 -2.15 -10.90 -44.62
CA ASP A 371 -3.24 -11.27 -45.53
C ASP A 371 -4.46 -10.36 -45.40
N CYS A 372 -4.57 -9.56 -44.33
CA CYS A 372 -5.62 -8.54 -44.21
C CYS A 372 -5.49 -7.44 -45.28
N ASP A 373 -4.33 -7.30 -45.91
CA ASP A 373 -4.14 -6.38 -47.05
C ASP A 373 -4.81 -6.89 -48.33
N ASN A 374 -5.18 -8.18 -48.41
CA ASN A 374 -5.86 -8.76 -49.56
C ASN A 374 -7.39 -8.56 -49.53
N GLU A 375 -7.94 -8.16 -48.38
CA GLU A 375 -9.38 -7.92 -48.20
C GLU A 375 -9.80 -6.56 -48.80
N ASP A 376 -11.10 -6.29 -48.85
CA ASP A 376 -11.58 -4.94 -49.14
C ASP A 376 -11.30 -3.99 -47.95
N THR A 377 -10.87 -2.75 -48.23
CA THR A 377 -10.51 -1.79 -47.17
C THR A 377 -11.72 -1.39 -46.31
N GLU A 378 -12.90 -1.23 -46.92
CA GLU A 378 -14.11 -0.87 -46.19
C GLU A 378 -14.59 -2.06 -45.36
N GLU A 379 -14.59 -3.27 -45.94
CA GLU A 379 -14.96 -4.51 -45.22
C GLU A 379 -14.06 -4.75 -43.99
N PHE A 380 -12.75 -4.57 -44.13
CA PHE A 380 -11.81 -4.70 -43.01
C PHE A 380 -12.11 -3.72 -41.87
N ASN A 381 -12.33 -2.45 -42.21
CA ASN A 381 -12.60 -1.41 -41.22
C ASN A 381 -13.97 -1.62 -40.56
N ASP A 382 -14.99 -2.04 -41.31
CA ASP A 382 -16.32 -2.32 -40.81
C ASP A 382 -16.34 -3.51 -39.85
N ASP A 383 -15.60 -4.58 -40.15
CA ASP A 383 -15.47 -5.75 -39.26
C ASP A 383 -14.78 -5.37 -37.94
N CYS A 384 -13.69 -4.59 -38.02
CA CYS A 384 -12.98 -4.10 -36.83
C CYS A 384 -13.87 -3.18 -35.99
N LEU A 385 -14.56 -2.24 -36.63
CA LEU A 385 -15.48 -1.31 -35.97
C LEU A 385 -16.61 -2.07 -35.30
N THR A 386 -17.26 -3.00 -36.01
CA THR A 386 -18.38 -3.80 -35.51
C THR A 386 -18.00 -4.57 -34.24
N GLU A 387 -16.85 -5.25 -34.25
CA GLU A 387 -16.46 -6.10 -33.12
C GLU A 387 -16.01 -5.27 -31.90
N LEU A 388 -15.37 -4.11 -32.11
CA LEU A 388 -15.03 -3.18 -31.03
C LEU A 388 -16.28 -2.47 -30.48
N MET A 389 -17.22 -2.07 -31.33
CA MET A 389 -18.49 -1.47 -30.90
C MET A 389 -19.33 -2.45 -30.09
N ARG A 390 -19.30 -3.74 -30.43
CA ARG A 390 -19.95 -4.79 -29.62
C ARG A 390 -19.41 -4.85 -28.20
N VAL A 391 -18.12 -4.54 -27.98
CA VAL A 391 -17.55 -4.41 -26.64
C VAL A 391 -18.11 -3.17 -25.94
N MET A 392 -18.22 -2.04 -26.65
CA MET A 392 -18.77 -0.78 -26.11
C MET A 392 -20.24 -0.95 -25.70
N ASP A 393 -21.05 -1.63 -26.50
CA ASP A 393 -22.46 -1.88 -26.20
C ASP A 393 -22.65 -2.66 -24.89
N LYS A 394 -21.75 -3.61 -24.59
CA LYS A 394 -21.74 -4.31 -23.29
C LYS A 394 -21.41 -3.38 -22.13
N GLN A 395 -20.60 -2.34 -22.36
CA GLN A 395 -20.15 -1.40 -21.33
C GLN A 395 -21.19 -0.31 -21.03
N ALA A 396 -22.06 0.01 -22.00
CA ALA A 396 -23.00 1.12 -21.92
C ALA A 396 -23.96 1.05 -20.72
N TYR A 397 -24.24 -0.16 -20.22
CA TYR A 397 -25.18 -0.42 -19.12
C TYR A 397 -24.52 -0.69 -17.77
N ILE A 398 -23.20 -0.56 -17.67
CA ILE A 398 -22.52 -0.75 -16.38
C ILE A 398 -22.88 0.42 -15.45
N GLN A 399 -23.35 0.05 -14.26
CA GLN A 399 -23.59 0.97 -13.16
C GLN A 399 -22.66 0.62 -12.01
N PHE A 400 -22.05 1.63 -11.42
CA PHE A 400 -21.16 1.44 -10.28
C PHE A 400 -21.98 1.38 -9.01
N ASN A 401 -21.68 0.40 -8.16
CA ASN A 401 -22.33 0.28 -6.87
C ASN A 401 -21.89 1.42 -5.92
N THR A 402 -22.65 1.64 -4.85
CA THR A 402 -22.37 2.68 -3.84
C THR A 402 -21.07 2.46 -3.05
N ASN A 403 -20.46 1.29 -3.15
CA ASN A 403 -19.17 0.97 -2.51
C ASN A 403 -17.96 1.20 -3.44
N TYR A 404 -18.16 1.47 -4.73
CA TYR A 404 -17.05 1.65 -5.67
C TYR A 404 -16.08 2.77 -5.22
N ALA A 405 -16.63 3.87 -4.70
CA ALA A 405 -15.83 4.95 -4.11
C ALA A 405 -14.95 4.47 -2.93
N LYS A 406 -15.48 3.57 -2.10
CA LYS A 406 -14.73 2.97 -0.99
C LYS A 406 -13.64 2.04 -1.50
N GLU A 407 -13.90 1.26 -2.54
CA GLU A 407 -12.93 0.35 -3.17
C GLU A 407 -11.79 1.11 -3.87
N LEU A 408 -12.09 2.28 -4.45
CA LEU A 408 -11.11 3.11 -5.15
C LEU A 408 -10.25 3.94 -4.19
N SER A 409 -10.79 4.34 -3.03
CA SER A 409 -10.10 5.23 -2.08
C SER A 409 -8.69 4.76 -1.64
N PRO A 410 -8.41 3.47 -1.36
CA PRO A 410 -7.06 3.03 -0.99
C PRO A 410 -6.10 3.08 -2.19
N LYS A 411 -6.61 2.90 -3.42
CA LYS A 411 -5.81 3.02 -4.64
C LYS A 411 -5.37 4.47 -4.87
N VAL A 412 -6.21 5.46 -4.51
CA VAL A 412 -5.84 6.89 -4.51
C VAL A 412 -4.71 7.16 -3.52
N VAL A 413 -4.79 6.62 -2.29
CA VAL A 413 -3.71 6.76 -1.30
C VAL A 413 -2.40 6.14 -1.80
N ARG A 414 -2.46 4.94 -2.40
CA ARG A 414 -1.27 4.30 -3.02
C ARG A 414 -0.68 5.17 -4.12
N TYR A 415 -1.52 5.81 -4.93
CA TYR A 415 -1.08 6.73 -5.98
C TYR A 415 -0.42 7.99 -5.40
N MET A 416 -0.98 8.59 -4.34
CA MET A 416 -0.39 9.73 -3.63
C MET A 416 1.03 9.42 -3.12
N ILE A 417 1.19 8.25 -2.49
CA ILE A 417 2.50 7.79 -1.99
C ILE A 417 3.47 7.55 -3.14
N THR A 418 3.00 6.95 -4.24
CA THR A 418 3.81 6.65 -5.43
C THR A 418 4.36 7.91 -6.09
N LEU A 419 3.54 8.95 -6.24
CA LEU A 419 4.00 10.23 -6.76
C LEU A 419 4.97 10.95 -5.82
N ASN A 420 4.92 10.65 -4.52
CA ASN A 420 5.71 11.29 -3.48
C ASN A 420 5.63 12.83 -3.53
N ASP A 421 4.46 13.35 -3.91
CA ASP A 421 4.20 14.78 -3.97
C ASP A 421 4.06 15.32 -2.54
N LYS A 422 5.07 16.10 -2.09
CA LYS A 422 5.12 16.67 -0.74
C LYS A 422 3.85 17.45 -0.37
N ALA A 423 3.14 18.04 -1.34
CA ALA A 423 1.90 18.78 -1.08
C ALA A 423 0.69 17.88 -0.80
N ALA A 424 0.75 16.60 -1.21
CA ALA A 424 -0.36 15.66 -1.17
C ALA A 424 -0.01 14.37 -0.43
N LEU A 425 1.09 14.34 0.31
CA LEU A 425 1.42 13.19 1.16
C LEU A 425 0.39 13.09 2.30
N PRO A 426 -0.05 11.86 2.64
CA PRO A 426 -0.77 11.61 3.88
C PRO A 426 0.03 12.10 5.11
N ARG A 427 -0.60 12.12 6.28
CA ARG A 427 0.07 12.42 7.55
C ARG A 427 1.00 11.29 7.96
N CYS A 428 1.96 11.61 8.80
CA CYS A 428 2.74 10.62 9.51
C CYS A 428 1.82 9.76 10.38
N ASP A 429 1.97 8.45 10.28
CA ASP A 429 1.17 7.45 10.98
C ASP A 429 1.80 6.96 12.29
N GLU A 430 2.93 7.55 12.69
CA GLU A 430 3.52 7.36 14.02
C GLU A 430 2.60 7.95 15.10
N CYS A 431 2.63 7.35 16.30
CA CYS A 431 1.79 7.76 17.41
C CYS A 431 2.61 7.98 18.69
N CYS A 432 2.16 8.93 19.51
CA CYS A 432 2.78 9.25 20.78
C CYS A 432 2.86 7.98 21.62
N ARG A 433 4.07 7.67 22.09
CA ARG A 433 4.35 6.44 22.84
C ARG A 433 3.60 6.35 24.17
N ARG A 434 3.04 7.46 24.63
CA ARG A 434 2.17 7.55 25.81
C ARG A 434 0.72 7.65 25.37
N CYS A 435 0.20 8.82 25.03
CA CYS A 435 -1.24 8.97 24.80
C CYS A 435 -1.78 8.37 23.49
N LYS A 436 -0.96 7.76 22.62
CA LYS A 436 -1.34 7.25 21.29
C LYS A 436 -1.97 8.28 20.34
N SER A 437 -1.83 9.58 20.60
CA SER A 437 -2.18 10.60 19.62
C SER A 437 -1.31 10.50 18.37
N LEU A 438 -1.84 10.80 17.18
CA LEU A 438 -1.10 10.75 15.93
C LEU A 438 -0.09 11.88 15.81
N CYS A 439 0.94 11.63 15.02
CA CYS A 439 1.93 12.62 14.66
C CYS A 439 1.30 13.75 13.81
N ILE A 440 1.59 15.00 14.17
CA ILE A 440 1.15 16.19 13.44
C ILE A 440 2.06 16.56 12.28
N GLU A 441 2.95 15.69 11.80
CA GLU A 441 3.80 15.97 10.63
C GLU A 441 3.27 15.23 9.39
N ALA A 442 3.78 15.59 8.21
CA ALA A 442 3.48 14.85 6.97
C ALA A 442 4.20 13.49 6.95
N ALA A 443 3.71 12.54 6.15
CA ALA A 443 4.38 11.25 5.99
C ALA A 443 5.83 11.43 5.49
N ASN A 444 6.71 10.51 5.89
CA ASN A 444 8.13 10.50 5.51
C ASN A 444 8.94 11.75 5.87
N HIS A 445 8.50 12.54 6.86
CA HIS A 445 9.27 13.66 7.37
C HIS A 445 10.59 13.21 8.04
N ASP A 446 11.64 14.01 7.92
CA ASP A 446 12.92 13.74 8.59
C ASP A 446 12.83 14.15 10.06
N THR A 447 12.89 13.16 10.94
CA THR A 447 12.82 13.36 12.39
C THR A 447 14.01 14.12 12.98
N LYS A 448 15.11 14.28 12.23
CA LYS A 448 16.24 15.13 12.61
C LYS A 448 15.93 16.61 12.40
N GLU A 449 15.18 16.95 11.35
CA GLU A 449 14.76 18.33 11.07
C GLU A 449 13.45 18.69 11.78
N LYS A 450 12.51 17.74 11.79
CA LYS A 450 11.18 17.88 12.37
C LYS A 450 10.87 16.64 13.21
N ALA A 451 11.25 16.65 14.48
CA ALA A 451 10.89 15.58 15.39
C ALA A 451 9.35 15.42 15.47
N HIS A 452 8.89 14.19 15.69
CA HIS A 452 7.48 13.87 15.89
C HIS A 452 6.90 14.69 17.04
N ASP A 453 5.68 15.18 16.85
CA ASP A 453 4.89 15.86 17.88
C ASP A 453 3.41 15.46 17.71
N ALA A 454 2.57 15.71 18.70
CA ALA A 454 1.16 15.31 18.68
C ALA A 454 0.25 16.30 19.41
N ILE A 455 -1.01 16.37 18.99
CA ILE A 455 -2.07 16.98 19.83
C ILE A 455 -2.43 15.95 20.90
N HIS A 456 -2.00 16.19 22.14
CA HIS A 456 -2.02 15.17 23.19
C HIS A 456 -3.40 14.99 23.82
N GLN A 457 -3.91 13.75 23.84
CA GLN A 457 -5.16 13.39 24.52
C GLN A 457 -4.91 12.94 25.97
N PRO A 458 -5.95 12.94 26.83
CA PRO A 458 -5.87 12.36 28.18
C PRO A 458 -5.41 10.90 28.12
N SER A 459 -4.34 10.54 28.83
CA SER A 459 -3.69 9.24 28.62
C SER A 459 -4.52 8.06 29.14
N GLY A 460 -5.47 8.30 30.04
CA GLY A 460 -6.39 7.27 30.55
C GLY A 460 -7.28 6.64 29.48
N VAL A 461 -7.59 7.34 28.37
CA VAL A 461 -8.44 6.80 27.29
C VAL A 461 -7.82 5.58 26.60
N VAL A 462 -6.50 5.45 26.68
CA VAL A 462 -5.71 4.33 26.13
C VAL A 462 -5.14 3.42 27.25
N GLY A 463 -5.69 3.53 28.46
CA GLY A 463 -5.38 2.63 29.58
C GLY A 463 -4.16 3.00 30.43
N PHE A 464 -3.56 4.19 30.27
CA PHE A 464 -2.53 4.63 31.22
C PHE A 464 -3.12 4.94 32.58
N HIS A 465 -2.38 4.58 33.63
CA HIS A 465 -2.84 4.61 35.02
C HIS A 465 -1.71 4.82 36.01
N TYR A 466 -2.08 5.17 37.24
CA TYR A 466 -1.21 5.17 38.40
C TYR A 466 -0.94 3.72 38.82
N ILE A 467 0.32 3.30 38.92
CA ILE A 467 0.71 1.93 39.27
C ILE A 467 0.08 1.49 40.60
N ASP A 468 0.31 2.26 41.67
CA ASP A 468 -0.10 1.86 43.02
C ASP A 468 -1.63 1.74 43.17
N SER A 469 -2.36 2.73 42.65
CA SER A 469 -3.80 2.79 42.83
C SER A 469 -4.58 2.02 41.76
N LYS A 470 -3.93 1.75 40.62
CA LYS A 470 -4.52 1.26 39.36
C LYS A 470 -5.58 2.18 38.76
N LYS A 471 -5.63 3.45 39.16
CA LYS A 471 -6.60 4.43 38.64
C LYS A 471 -6.12 5.03 37.32
N LEU A 472 -7.03 5.17 36.36
CA LEU A 472 -6.75 5.80 35.07
C LEU A 472 -6.20 7.23 35.22
N PHE A 473 -5.31 7.64 34.32
CA PHE A 473 -4.82 9.01 34.25
C PHE A 473 -5.84 9.95 33.60
N SER A 474 -6.21 11.02 34.30
CA SER A 474 -7.03 12.10 33.73
C SER A 474 -6.23 13.12 32.91
N THR A 475 -4.89 13.12 33.03
CA THR A 475 -4.03 14.14 32.44
C THR A 475 -3.54 13.81 31.03
N THR A 476 -3.27 14.85 30.25
CA THR A 476 -2.56 14.75 28.97
C THR A 476 -1.05 14.64 29.18
N CYS A 477 -0.30 14.29 28.12
CA CYS A 477 1.16 14.30 28.18
C CYS A 477 1.73 15.70 28.45
N SER A 478 1.11 16.75 27.90
CA SER A 478 1.51 18.15 28.14
C SER A 478 1.30 18.58 29.58
N GLN A 479 0.15 18.27 30.17
CA GLN A 479 -0.08 18.52 31.59
C GLN A 479 0.90 17.75 32.49
N SER A 480 1.27 16.53 32.09
CA SER A 480 2.24 15.72 32.82
C SER A 480 3.66 16.28 32.68
N TYR A 481 4.02 16.83 31.52
CA TYR A 481 5.27 17.54 31.29
C TYR A 481 5.41 18.79 32.18
N GLU A 482 4.36 19.62 32.22
CA GLU A 482 4.35 20.85 33.03
C GLU A 482 4.54 20.56 34.52
N LYS A 483 3.89 19.49 35.02
CA LYS A 483 3.97 19.04 36.41
C LYS A 483 5.23 18.24 36.75
N ASP A 484 6.15 18.06 35.79
CA ASP A 484 7.32 17.17 35.92
C ASP A 484 6.95 15.75 36.39
N GLY A 485 5.85 15.24 35.84
CA GLY A 485 5.33 13.92 36.15
C GLY A 485 6.28 12.80 35.71
N GLY A 486 6.19 11.66 36.39
CA GLY A 486 6.91 10.45 36.05
C GLY A 486 6.11 9.50 35.15
N PHE A 487 6.81 8.62 34.44
CA PHE A 487 6.23 7.50 33.71
C PHE A 487 7.20 6.31 33.63
N TYR A 488 6.64 5.14 33.36
CA TYR A 488 7.36 3.87 33.25
C TYR A 488 7.21 3.28 31.86
N LEU A 489 8.22 2.55 31.39
CA LEU A 489 8.25 1.93 30.07
C LEU A 489 7.91 0.44 30.15
N ASN A 490 7.08 -0.07 29.23
CA ASN A 490 6.85 -1.51 29.03
C ASN A 490 6.46 -2.31 30.30
N GLY A 491 5.86 -1.67 31.31
CA GLY A 491 5.55 -2.32 32.58
C GLY A 491 6.78 -2.59 33.47
N ASP A 492 7.95 -2.07 33.10
CA ASP A 492 9.12 -2.03 33.98
C ASP A 492 8.94 -0.89 34.99
N GLU A 493 8.47 -1.26 36.18
CA GLU A 493 8.22 -0.35 37.30
C GLU A 493 9.50 -0.01 38.09
N THR A 494 10.67 -0.51 37.65
CA THR A 494 11.94 -0.31 38.38
C THR A 494 12.64 1.00 38.03
N VAL A 495 12.30 1.60 36.90
CA VAL A 495 12.91 2.86 36.44
C VAL A 495 11.80 3.86 36.06
N GLU A 496 11.67 4.90 36.90
CA GLU A 496 10.83 6.05 36.58
C GLU A 496 11.59 7.02 35.67
N TYR A 497 10.95 7.44 34.58
CA TYR A 497 11.41 8.49 33.69
C TYR A 497 10.55 9.74 33.85
N LYS A 498 11.11 10.94 33.68
CA LYS A 498 10.33 12.18 33.73
C LYS A 498 9.80 12.54 32.35
N TYR A 499 8.59 13.09 32.30
CA TYR A 499 8.05 13.67 31.06
C TYR A 499 8.94 14.80 30.52
N ARG A 500 9.73 15.48 31.36
CA ARG A 500 10.73 16.47 30.90
C ARG A 500 11.92 15.87 30.15
N ASP A 501 12.12 14.56 30.25
CA ASP A 501 13.13 13.83 29.51
C ASP A 501 12.54 13.07 28.30
N PHE A 502 11.33 13.40 27.87
CA PHE A 502 10.60 12.63 26.86
C PHE A 502 11.37 12.48 25.55
N ALA A 503 11.93 13.56 25.02
CA ALA A 503 12.73 13.52 23.80
C ALA A 503 14.02 12.67 23.95
N THR A 504 14.58 12.62 25.16
CA THR A 504 15.74 11.79 25.50
C THR A 504 15.35 10.30 25.54
N VAL A 505 14.21 10.00 26.16
CA VAL A 505 13.67 8.63 26.30
C VAL A 505 13.16 8.08 24.97
N PHE A 506 12.57 8.94 24.14
CA PHE A 506 12.04 8.62 22.82
C PHE A 506 12.71 9.47 21.74
N PRO A 507 13.93 9.12 21.32
CA PRO A 507 14.64 9.88 20.30
C PRO A 507 13.84 10.02 19.01
N GLY A 508 13.80 11.23 18.45
CA GLY A 508 12.97 11.57 17.29
C GLY A 508 11.59 12.12 17.63
N TRP A 509 11.22 12.17 18.92
CA TRP A 509 10.04 12.89 19.41
C TRP A 509 10.43 14.20 20.08
N LYS A 510 9.55 15.20 20.01
CA LYS A 510 9.64 16.40 20.85
C LYS A 510 9.13 16.09 22.26
N ASP A 511 9.53 16.96 23.19
CA ASP A 511 8.85 17.04 24.47
C ASP A 511 7.38 17.39 24.24
N PRO A 512 6.42 16.74 24.93
CA PRO A 512 5.01 16.84 24.64
C PRO A 512 4.43 18.17 25.14
N ARG A 513 4.79 19.30 24.53
CA ARG A 513 4.44 20.64 25.04
C ARG A 513 3.18 21.22 24.41
N ILE A 514 2.67 20.64 23.33
CA ILE A 514 1.43 21.09 22.70
C ILE A 514 0.27 20.94 23.68
N ASN A 515 -0.28 22.07 24.11
CA ASN A 515 -1.39 22.18 25.03
C ASN A 515 -2.65 22.65 24.30
N GLU A 516 -3.03 21.91 23.26
CA GLU A 516 -4.29 22.11 22.53
C GLU A 516 -5.33 21.11 23.06
N GLU A 517 -6.55 21.60 23.31
CA GLU A 517 -7.63 20.77 23.83
C GLU A 517 -8.15 19.79 22.79
N LEU A 518 -8.53 18.59 23.23
CA LEU A 518 -9.27 17.62 22.44
C LEU A 518 -10.63 17.35 23.11
N PRO A 519 -11.62 18.25 22.94
CA PRO A 519 -12.86 18.22 23.71
C PRO A 519 -13.60 16.88 23.67
N LEU A 520 -13.54 16.17 22.55
CA LEU A 520 -14.15 14.85 22.44
C LEU A 520 -13.41 13.79 23.26
N ARG A 521 -12.07 13.80 23.27
CA ARG A 521 -11.27 12.82 24.02
C ARG A 521 -11.42 13.04 25.52
N GLU A 522 -11.48 14.31 25.93
CA GLU A 522 -11.82 14.73 27.29
C GLU A 522 -13.22 14.25 27.69
N TYR A 523 -14.23 14.50 26.85
CA TYR A 523 -15.59 14.01 27.05
C TYR A 523 -15.65 12.49 27.19
N ILE A 524 -14.98 11.76 26.29
CA ILE A 524 -14.96 10.28 26.31
C ILE A 524 -14.39 9.77 27.63
N LEU A 525 -13.30 10.37 28.12
CA LEU A 525 -12.73 9.97 29.41
C LEU A 525 -13.67 10.24 30.58
N ALA A 526 -14.35 11.40 30.58
CA ALA A 526 -15.25 11.80 31.65
C ALA A 526 -16.54 10.97 31.68
N THR A 527 -17.17 10.80 30.53
CA THR A 527 -18.47 10.11 30.40
C THR A 527 -18.33 8.60 30.50
N TYR A 528 -17.33 8.01 29.85
CA TYR A 528 -17.16 6.55 29.76
C TYR A 528 -16.05 6.02 30.66
N ASN A 529 -15.76 6.73 31.75
CA ASN A 529 -14.61 6.44 32.61
C ASN A 529 -14.61 5.01 33.17
N LYS A 530 -15.80 4.52 33.56
CA LYS A 530 -15.98 3.18 34.13
C LYS A 530 -15.80 2.09 33.09
N GLU A 531 -16.29 2.34 31.88
CA GLU A 531 -16.21 1.44 30.74
C GLU A 531 -14.76 1.31 30.26
N ILE A 532 -14.03 2.42 30.16
CA ILE A 532 -12.60 2.45 29.87
C ILE A 532 -11.84 1.65 30.95
N ALA A 533 -12.11 1.93 32.23
CA ALA A 533 -11.47 1.22 33.33
C ALA A 533 -11.73 -0.29 33.26
N LYS A 534 -12.96 -0.70 32.95
CA LYS A 534 -13.33 -2.09 32.74
C LYS A 534 -12.57 -2.73 31.57
N LYS A 535 -12.47 -2.04 30.42
CA LYS A 535 -11.76 -2.54 29.22
C LYS A 535 -10.31 -2.90 29.53
N TYR A 536 -9.64 -2.11 30.36
CA TYR A 536 -8.23 -2.32 30.71
C TYR A 536 -8.00 -3.05 32.04
N ASN A 537 -9.07 -3.50 32.72
CA ASN A 537 -8.99 -4.11 34.06
C ASN A 537 -8.32 -3.19 35.11
N LEU A 538 -8.74 -1.92 35.10
CA LEU A 538 -8.24 -0.83 35.94
C LEU A 538 -9.36 -0.23 36.80
N LYS A 539 -9.01 0.73 37.64
CA LYS A 539 -9.97 1.53 38.40
C LYS A 539 -10.28 2.84 37.67
N PRO A 540 -11.52 3.36 37.81
CA PRO A 540 -11.88 4.71 37.36
C PRO A 540 -10.88 5.77 37.84
N ALA A 541 -10.76 6.85 37.07
CA ALA A 541 -10.07 8.07 37.51
C ALA A 541 -10.98 8.82 38.49
N ASP A 542 -10.41 9.29 39.60
CA ASP A 542 -11.17 10.03 40.62
C ASP A 542 -10.99 11.56 40.45
N ASP A 543 -10.00 11.98 39.66
CA ASP A 543 -9.53 13.36 39.49
C ASP A 543 -9.77 13.87 38.06
N ILE A 544 -10.96 13.60 37.50
CA ILE A 544 -11.35 14.10 36.18
C ILE A 544 -11.67 15.60 36.27
N PRO A 545 -11.01 16.46 35.47
CA PRO A 545 -11.32 17.89 35.45
C PRO A 545 -12.79 18.17 35.11
N ALA A 546 -13.42 19.10 35.83
CA ALA A 546 -14.81 19.48 35.57
C ALA A 546 -15.03 20.02 34.13
N SER A 547 -13.98 20.59 33.52
CA SER A 547 -14.00 21.06 32.12
C SER A 547 -14.18 19.94 31.08
N TYR A 548 -13.99 18.67 31.45
CA TYR A 548 -14.17 17.53 30.55
C TYR A 548 -15.64 17.14 30.42
N SER A 549 -16.48 17.54 31.38
CA SER A 549 -17.92 17.32 31.37
C SER A 549 -18.61 18.31 30.42
N ARG A 550 -18.58 17.98 29.12
CA ARG A 550 -19.19 18.75 28.04
C ARG A 550 -20.40 18.03 27.46
N ASP A 551 -21.25 18.76 26.73
CA ASP A 551 -22.33 18.15 25.96
C ASP A 551 -21.81 17.68 24.58
N LEU A 552 -22.13 16.42 24.21
CA LEU A 552 -21.65 15.81 22.97
C LEU A 552 -22.16 16.56 21.73
N SER A 553 -23.40 17.05 21.76
CA SER A 553 -23.99 17.81 20.65
C SER A 553 -23.26 19.13 20.43
N SER A 554 -22.89 19.80 21.53
CA SER A 554 -22.13 21.05 21.52
C SER A 554 -20.72 20.84 20.95
N ILE A 555 -20.03 19.75 21.32
CA ILE A 555 -18.74 19.37 20.72
C ILE A 555 -18.90 19.15 19.21
N LYS A 556 -19.90 18.36 18.79
CA LYS A 556 -20.17 18.08 17.37
C LYS A 556 -20.40 19.35 16.57
N GLN A 557 -21.18 20.29 17.10
CA GLN A 557 -21.45 21.57 16.46
C GLN A 557 -20.17 22.43 16.35
N GLN A 558 -19.36 22.47 17.41
CA GLN A 558 -18.08 23.19 17.37
C GLN A 558 -17.15 22.63 16.28
N LEU A 559 -16.95 21.31 16.24
CA LEU A 559 -16.11 20.67 15.23
C LEU A 559 -16.58 20.96 13.81
N LYS A 560 -17.90 20.91 13.56
CA LYS A 560 -18.48 21.25 12.25
C LYS A 560 -18.24 22.71 11.87
N ARG A 561 -18.42 23.65 12.81
CA ARG A 561 -18.16 25.08 12.57
C ARG A 561 -16.69 25.34 12.26
N ASP A 562 -15.80 24.71 13.01
CA ASP A 562 -14.37 24.85 12.82
C ASP A 562 -13.88 24.33 11.46
N ILE A 563 -14.49 23.25 10.96
CA ILE A 563 -14.19 22.73 9.63
C ILE A 563 -14.77 23.64 8.53
N ALA A 564 -15.93 24.27 8.76
CA ALA A 564 -16.60 25.11 7.76
C ALA A 564 -16.05 26.54 7.66
N ASN A 565 -15.54 27.11 8.75
CA ASN A 565 -15.03 28.49 8.83
C ASN A 565 -13.56 28.60 8.37
N CYS A 566 -13.07 27.62 7.63
CA CYS A 566 -11.68 27.33 7.37
C CYS A 566 -11.55 26.78 5.96
#